data_AF-A0A416PD98-F1
#
_entry.id   AF-A0A416PD98-F1
#
_cell.length_a   1.000
_cell.length_b   1.000
_cell.length_c   1.000
_cell.angle_alpha   90.00
_cell.angle_beta   90.00
_cell.angle_gamma   90.00
#
_symmetry.space_group_name_H-M   'P 1'
#
loop_
_entity.id
_entity.type
_entity.pdbx_description
1 polymer ?
#
loop_
_entity_poly.entity_id
_entity_poly.type
_entity_poly.pdbx_seq_one_letter_code
_entity_poly.pdbx_strand_id
1 'polypeptide(L)'
;MKSEMKAEQFCGVNLFTYEDYEQIVDDGIYFRNVQFCLDSMKKYDGMDVYRKIDGTFEIYGDNGKTDVWAGYVIDIDEIAEKIS
;
A
#
# COMPACT_ATOMS: atom_id res chain seq x y z
N MET A 1 -5.73 -19.93 -14.23
CA MET A 1 -4.63 -19.01 -14.58
C MET A 1 -3.90 -18.69 -13.29
N LYS A 2 -2.57 -18.70 -13.25
CA LYS A 2 -1.84 -18.13 -12.11
C LYS A 2 -1.97 -16.62 -12.22
N SER A 3 -2.48 -15.96 -11.19
CA SER A 3 -2.46 -14.50 -11.07
C SER A 3 -1.00 -14.02 -11.15
N GLU A 4 -0.72 -12.97 -11.91
CA GLU A 4 0.60 -12.34 -11.92
C GLU A 4 0.65 -11.33 -10.77
N MET A 5 1.63 -11.48 -9.87
CA MET A 5 1.85 -10.49 -8.80
C MET A 5 2.39 -9.19 -9.41
N LYS A 6 1.67 -8.10 -9.16
CA LYS A 6 2.03 -6.73 -9.53
C LYS A 6 2.70 -6.04 -8.34
N ALA A 7 3.35 -4.90 -8.59
CA ALA A 7 3.92 -4.06 -7.55
C ALA A 7 3.38 -2.63 -7.67
N GLU A 8 2.97 -2.04 -6.55
CA GLU A 8 2.64 -0.62 -6.48
C GLU A 8 3.92 0.16 -6.16
N GLN A 9 4.15 1.26 -6.87
CA GLN A 9 5.39 2.02 -6.79
C GLN A 9 5.16 3.48 -6.46
N PHE A 10 6.08 4.06 -5.70
CA PHE A 10 6.18 5.49 -5.50
C PHE A 10 7.63 5.93 -5.73
N CYS A 11 7.84 6.88 -6.65
CA CYS A 11 9.17 7.37 -7.03
C CYS A 11 10.18 6.24 -7.37
N GLY A 12 9.72 5.17 -8.03
CA GLY A 12 10.56 4.02 -8.40
C GLY A 12 10.85 3.04 -7.25
N VAL A 13 10.26 3.25 -6.08
CA VAL A 13 10.34 2.34 -4.94
C VAL A 13 9.09 1.48 -4.88
N ASN A 14 9.26 0.15 -4.85
CA ASN A 14 8.15 -0.77 -4.61
C ASN A 14 7.66 -0.58 -3.17
N LEU A 15 6.38 -0.27 -3.01
CA LEU A 15 5.71 -0.15 -1.72
C LEU A 15 5.26 -1.53 -1.24
N PHE A 16 4.51 -2.22 -2.08
CA PHE A 16 3.96 -3.55 -1.82
C PHE A 16 3.64 -4.27 -3.13
N THR A 17 3.47 -5.59 -3.02
CA THR A 17 2.97 -6.43 -4.09
C THR A 17 1.52 -6.85 -3.84
N TYR A 18 0.79 -7.08 -4.92
CA TYR A 18 -0.63 -7.45 -4.89
C TYR A 18 -0.97 -8.32 -6.11
N GLU A 19 -1.99 -9.18 -6.00
CA GLU A 19 -2.46 -9.96 -7.16
C GLU A 19 -3.33 -9.11 -8.08
N ASP A 20 -4.33 -8.44 -7.52
CA ASP A 20 -5.16 -7.47 -8.23
C ASP A 20 -5.73 -6.41 -7.27
N TYR A 21 -6.18 -5.29 -7.83
CA TYR A 21 -6.95 -4.31 -7.05
C TYR A 21 -8.42 -4.76 -6.98
N GLU A 22 -9.07 -4.45 -5.86
CA GLU A 22 -10.49 -4.76 -5.69
C GLU A 22 -11.36 -3.72 -6.40
N GLN A 23 -11.04 -2.44 -6.21
CA GLN A 23 -11.88 -1.34 -6.65
C GLN A 23 -11.06 -0.10 -6.95
N ILE A 24 -11.45 0.62 -8.00
CA ILE A 24 -11.08 2.02 -8.24
C ILE A 24 -12.27 2.88 -7.83
N VAL A 25 -12.03 3.86 -6.96
CA VAL A 25 -12.99 4.87 -6.52
C VAL A 25 -12.47 6.26 -6.91
N ASP A 26 -13.32 7.29 -6.80
CA ASP A 26 -13.03 8.63 -7.33
C ASP A 26 -11.70 9.24 -6.83
N ASP A 27 -11.30 8.92 -5.59
CA ASP A 27 -10.10 9.47 -4.94
C ASP A 27 -8.98 8.45 -4.70
N GLY A 28 -9.10 7.20 -5.18
CA GLY A 28 -8.06 6.19 -4.96
C GLY A 28 -8.33 4.76 -5.45
N ILE A 29 -7.43 3.86 -5.09
CA ILE A 29 -7.47 2.44 -5.47
C ILE A 29 -7.34 1.57 -4.21
N TYR A 30 -8.21 0.57 -4.08
CA TYR A 30 -8.21 -0.39 -2.97
C TYR A 30 -7.54 -1.72 -3.37
N PHE A 31 -6.55 -2.15 -2.60
CA PHE A 31 -5.78 -3.37 -2.79
C PHE A 31 -5.98 -4.32 -1.62
N ARG A 32 -6.19 -5.61 -1.91
CA ARG A 32 -6.40 -6.63 -0.87
C ARG A 32 -5.16 -7.46 -0.61
N ASN A 33 -4.99 -7.87 0.65
CA ASN A 33 -3.99 -8.87 1.07
C ASN A 33 -2.59 -8.60 0.49
N VAL A 34 -2.11 -7.36 0.63
CA VAL A 34 -0.84 -6.94 0.02
C VAL A 34 0.36 -7.49 0.80
N GLN A 35 1.52 -7.55 0.16
CA GLN A 35 2.78 -7.89 0.81
C GLN A 35 3.77 -6.74 0.66
N PHE A 36 4.15 -6.10 1.77
CA PHE A 36 4.99 -4.92 1.78
C PHE A 36 6.44 -5.25 1.41
N CYS A 37 7.04 -4.36 0.62
CA CYS A 37 8.45 -4.45 0.20
C CYS A 37 9.38 -3.68 1.15
N LEU A 38 8.82 -2.81 2.00
CA LEU A 38 9.52 -1.94 2.94
C LEU A 38 9.59 -2.63 4.31
N ASP A 39 10.78 -2.71 4.91
CA ASP A 39 10.99 -3.48 6.15
C ASP A 39 10.20 -2.90 7.32
N SER A 40 10.06 -1.57 7.39
CA SER A 40 9.26 -0.89 8.42
C SER A 40 7.77 -1.22 8.35
N MET A 41 7.31 -1.69 7.17
CA MET A 41 5.90 -1.93 6.86
C MET A 41 5.51 -3.40 6.84
N LYS A 42 6.46 -4.35 6.88
CA LYS A 42 6.18 -5.80 6.87
C LYS A 42 5.28 -6.29 8.00
N LYS A 43 5.19 -5.57 9.11
CA LYS A 43 4.22 -5.85 10.19
C LYS A 43 2.76 -5.74 9.75
N TYR A 44 2.51 -5.16 8.57
CA TYR A 44 1.20 -5.03 7.95
C TYR A 44 1.00 -6.00 6.76
N ASP A 45 1.88 -6.98 6.58
CA ASP A 45 1.72 -7.98 5.52
C ASP A 45 0.39 -8.73 5.67
N GLY A 46 -0.29 -8.91 4.53
CA GLY A 46 -1.60 -9.54 4.44
C GLY A 46 -2.78 -8.62 4.73
N MET A 47 -2.54 -7.33 4.96
CA MET A 47 -3.59 -6.33 5.15
C MET A 47 -4.06 -5.71 3.83
N ASP A 48 -5.15 -4.96 3.91
CA ASP A 48 -5.68 -4.20 2.79
C ASP A 48 -5.13 -2.77 2.80
N VAL A 49 -4.95 -2.19 1.62
CA VAL A 49 -4.42 -0.85 1.43
C VAL A 49 -5.33 -0.03 0.53
N TYR A 50 -5.63 1.19 0.97
CA TYR A 50 -6.26 2.20 0.13
C TYR A 50 -5.25 3.29 -0.25
N ARG A 51 -4.98 3.42 -1.55
CA ARG A 51 -4.03 4.39 -2.10
C ARG A 51 -4.78 5.56 -2.70
N LYS A 52 -4.66 6.72 -2.07
CA LYS A 52 -5.31 7.94 -2.53
C LYS A 52 -4.45 8.72 -3.53
N ILE A 53 -5.12 9.43 -4.44
CA ILE A 53 -4.50 10.24 -5.50
C ILE A 53 -3.70 11.41 -4.92
N ASP A 54 -4.06 11.90 -3.73
CA ASP A 54 -3.37 12.99 -3.03
C ASP A 54 -2.00 12.58 -2.44
N GLY A 55 -1.62 11.31 -2.57
CA GLY A 55 -0.35 10.80 -2.06
C GLY A 55 -0.44 10.19 -0.66
N THR A 56 -1.61 10.16 -0.03
CA THR A 56 -1.86 9.43 1.22
C THR A 56 -2.20 7.95 1.01
N PHE A 57 -1.86 7.11 1.96
CA PHE A 57 -2.29 5.72 1.97
C PHE A 57 -2.82 5.33 3.36
N GLU A 58 -3.74 4.40 3.37
CA GLU A 58 -4.39 3.88 4.56
C GLU A 58 -4.27 2.36 4.56
N ILE A 59 -3.95 1.79 5.72
CA ILE A 59 -3.87 0.34 5.93
C ILE A 59 -4.99 -0.06 6.88
N TYR A 60 -5.76 -1.08 6.50
CA TYR A 60 -6.87 -1.55 7.31
C TYR A 60 -6.57 -2.92 7.91
N GLY A 61 -6.76 -3.02 9.22
CA GLY A 61 -6.82 -4.29 9.94
C GLY A 61 -8.25 -4.86 9.99
N ASP A 62 -8.36 -6.16 10.25
CA ASP A 62 -9.61 -6.89 10.50
C ASP A 62 -10.76 -6.57 9.53
N ASN A 63 -10.73 -7.18 8.34
CA ASN A 63 -11.79 -7.10 7.34
C ASN A 63 -12.18 -5.66 6.93
N GLY A 64 -11.22 -4.74 6.84
CA GLY A 64 -11.45 -3.39 6.33
C GLY A 64 -12.16 -2.43 7.29
N LYS A 65 -12.22 -2.74 8.59
CA LYS A 65 -13.05 -1.97 9.54
C LYS A 65 -12.29 -0.96 10.40
N THR A 66 -10.98 -1.09 10.52
CA THR A 66 -10.18 -0.21 11.38
C THR A 66 -8.87 0.17 10.71
N ASP A 67 -8.60 1.47 10.60
CA ASP A 67 -7.31 1.98 10.14
C ASP A 67 -6.24 1.64 11.17
N VAL A 68 -5.25 0.86 10.78
CA VAL A 68 -4.09 0.52 11.62
C VAL A 68 -2.88 1.39 11.30
N TRP A 69 -2.93 2.11 10.18
CA TRP A 69 -1.95 3.11 9.78
C TRP A 69 -2.58 4.05 8.73
N ALA A 70 -2.29 5.36 8.83
CA ALA A 70 -2.69 6.35 7.83
C ALA A 70 -1.66 7.49 7.79
N GLY A 71 -1.34 7.96 6.59
CA GLY A 71 -0.34 9.01 6.38
C GLY A 71 0.05 9.17 4.92
N TYR A 72 1.00 10.06 4.65
CA TYR A 72 1.61 10.18 3.32
C TYR A 72 2.63 9.08 3.10
N VAL A 73 2.82 8.66 1.84
CA VAL A 73 3.88 7.68 1.51
C VAL A 73 5.28 8.22 1.87
N ILE A 74 5.46 9.54 1.85
CA ILE A 74 6.70 10.20 2.28
C ILE A 74 6.91 10.19 3.80
N ASP A 75 5.89 9.84 4.60
CA ASP A 75 6.03 9.68 6.04
C ASP A 75 6.67 8.32 6.41
N ILE A 76 6.90 7.44 5.42
CA ILE A 76 7.69 6.22 5.62
C ILE A 76 9.17 6.57 5.47
N ASP A 77 9.94 6.37 6.54
CA ASP A 77 11.38 6.72 6.58
C ASP A 77 12.16 6.15 5.39
N GLU A 78 11.95 4.87 5.04
CA GLU A 78 12.61 4.21 3.90
C GLU A 78 12.31 4.85 2.54
N ILE A 79 11.19 5.56 2.41
CA ILE A 79 10.84 6.35 1.23
C ILE A 79 11.48 7.72 1.30
N ALA A 80 11.35 8.41 2.44
CA ALA A 80 11.93 9.72 2.65
C ALA A 80 13.44 9.74 2.34
N GLU A 81 14.17 8.73 2.80
CA GLU A 81 15.61 8.57 2.54
C GLU A 81 15.97 8.35 1.07
N LYS A 82 15.04 7.81 0.26
CA LYS A 82 15.29 7.52 -1.17
C LYS A 82 15.00 8.68 -2.10
N ILE A 83 14.18 9.63 -1.66
CA ILE A 83 13.74 10.76 -2.49
C ILE A 83 14.41 12.09 -2.09
N SER A 84 15.20 12.09 -1.02
CA SER A 84 16.10 13.17 -0.61
C SER A 84 17.40 13.18 -1.40
#